data_AF-A0A438M8I8-F1
#
_entry.id   AF-A0A438M8I8-F1
#
_cell.length_a   1.000
_cell.length_b   1.000
_cell.length_c   1.000
_cell.angle_alpha   90.00
_cell.angle_beta   90.00
_cell.angle_gamma   90.00
#
_symmetry.space_group_name_H-M   'P 1'
#
loop_
_entity.id
_entity.type
_entity.pdbx_description
1 polymer ?
#
loop_
_entity_poly.entity_id
_entity_poly.type
_entity_poly.pdbx_seq_one_letter_code
_entity_poly.pdbx_strand_id
1 'polypeptide(L)'
;MRQGTQQGRSWRREIAELAALFLAVGLAHLLATLLGHEDPGPVVLIGLGVALILGAAVHKRIGRRPARRGAVLPVDDGAGSPMALWRIRMRVVERPGRLATVAGAFGRLGCNILALHIAPTGSSAITPAGCDALDEFVIEAPRDLALDMLARALAEAGGHDVVIVRAQVKDLTDPGVQALVLAQRVSADPDRLPEAMAELLRVSQVEWRRPGDTVDEGAELNTTMVISVNPDRALLIRRPELPFTPTEAARAAALTAAARQARYTPSP
;
A
#
# COMPACT_ATOMS: atom_id res chain seq x y z
N MET A 1 -29.15 -10.02 5.63
CA MET A 1 -29.31 -9.02 6.71
C MET A 1 -28.89 -9.57 8.10
N ARG A 2 -27.60 -9.89 8.31
CA ARG A 2 -27.06 -10.28 9.65
C ARG A 2 -25.59 -9.82 9.81
N GLN A 3 -25.32 -8.52 9.68
CA GLN A 3 -23.98 -7.95 9.96
C GLN A 3 -24.00 -6.75 10.95
N GLY A 4 -25.17 -6.37 11.50
CA GLY A 4 -25.28 -5.22 12.40
C GLY A 4 -24.94 -5.46 13.88
N THR A 5 -24.54 -6.68 14.30
CA THR A 5 -24.46 -7.04 15.73
C THR A 5 -23.04 -7.26 16.27
N GLN A 6 -22.01 -7.29 15.42
CA GLN A 6 -20.62 -7.44 15.87
C GLN A 6 -19.96 -6.10 16.24
N GLN A 7 -20.20 -5.03 15.48
CA GLN A 7 -19.65 -3.69 15.76
C GLN A 7 -20.10 -3.16 17.14
N GLY A 8 -21.38 -3.35 17.49
CA GLY A 8 -21.91 -2.90 18.77
C GLY A 8 -21.35 -3.68 19.98
N ARG A 9 -20.79 -4.87 19.76
CA ARG A 9 -20.26 -5.72 20.84
C ARG A 9 -18.81 -5.37 21.18
N SER A 10 -17.99 -4.95 20.20
CA SER A 10 -16.63 -4.46 20.47
C SER A 10 -16.66 -3.08 21.13
N TRP A 11 -17.51 -2.17 20.64
CA TRP A 11 -17.63 -0.82 21.19
C TRP A 11 -18.12 -0.81 22.64
N ARG A 12 -19.12 -1.64 22.98
CA ARG A 12 -19.58 -1.79 24.37
C ARG A 12 -18.51 -2.39 25.30
N ARG A 13 -17.61 -3.21 24.75
CA ARG A 13 -16.51 -3.81 25.51
C ARG A 13 -15.40 -2.81 25.78
N GLU A 14 -15.05 -1.99 24.80
CA GLU A 14 -14.09 -0.88 24.95
C GLU A 14 -14.59 0.15 25.98
N ILE A 15 -15.88 0.50 25.94
CA ILE A 15 -16.49 1.40 26.93
C ILE A 15 -16.46 0.77 28.34
N ALA A 16 -16.74 -0.52 28.47
CA ALA A 16 -16.69 -1.21 29.75
C ALA A 16 -15.26 -1.27 30.31
N GLU A 17 -14.25 -1.49 29.46
CA GLU A 17 -12.84 -1.49 29.84
C GLU A 17 -12.36 -0.09 30.27
N LEU A 18 -12.76 0.97 29.55
CA LEU A 18 -12.46 2.35 29.93
C LEU A 18 -13.17 2.76 31.22
N ALA A 19 -14.44 2.39 31.39
CA ALA A 19 -15.19 2.66 32.61
C ALA A 19 -14.58 1.95 33.83
N ALA A 20 -14.13 0.71 33.67
CA ALA A 20 -13.44 -0.03 34.73
C ALA A 20 -12.10 0.62 35.11
N LEU A 21 -11.34 1.11 34.12
CA LEU A 21 -10.10 1.86 34.35
C LEU A 21 -10.35 3.16 35.12
N PHE A 22 -11.34 3.95 34.69
CA PHE A 22 -11.70 5.20 35.37
C PHE A 22 -12.19 4.95 36.80
N LEU A 23 -12.97 3.90 37.02
CA LEU A 23 -13.50 3.54 38.33
C LEU A 23 -12.37 3.07 39.25
N ALA A 24 -11.41 2.29 38.76
CA ALA A 24 -10.25 1.85 39.53
C ALA A 24 -9.34 3.03 39.93
N VAL A 25 -9.05 3.93 38.98
CA VAL A 25 -8.25 5.15 39.25
C VAL A 25 -8.97 6.07 40.22
N GLY A 26 -10.28 6.26 40.04
CA GLY A 26 -11.12 7.05 40.94
C GLY A 26 -11.13 6.48 42.35
N LEU A 27 -11.29 5.16 42.51
CA LEU A 27 -11.28 4.50 43.82
C LEU A 27 -9.91 4.61 44.50
N ALA A 28 -8.82 4.48 43.73
CA ALA A 28 -7.46 4.64 44.24
C ALA A 28 -7.18 6.09 44.68
N HIS A 29 -7.64 7.08 43.91
CA HIS A 29 -7.50 8.49 44.27
C HIS A 29 -8.34 8.85 45.50
N LEU A 30 -9.56 8.32 45.60
CA LEU A 30 -10.47 8.53 46.73
C LEU A 30 -9.95 7.86 48.02
N LEU A 31 -9.34 6.68 47.91
CA LEU A 31 -8.61 6.04 49.02
C LEU A 31 -7.38 6.85 49.45
N ALA A 32 -6.61 7.38 48.49
CA ALA A 32 -5.44 8.20 48.78
C ALA A 32 -5.81 9.52 49.48
N THR A 33 -6.95 10.13 49.13
CA THR A 33 -7.42 11.37 49.77
C THR A 33 -8.10 11.13 51.11
N LEU A 34 -8.77 9.99 51.31
CA LEU A 34 -9.37 9.60 52.60
C LEU A 34 -8.32 9.24 53.67
N LEU A 35 -7.20 8.62 53.28
CA LEU A 35 -6.14 8.22 54.23
C LEU A 35 -5.07 9.30 54.45
N GLY A 36 -5.17 10.45 53.79
CA GLY A 36 -4.15 11.50 53.81
C GLY A 36 -4.07 12.35 55.08
N HIS A 37 -4.70 11.95 56.20
CA HIS A 37 -4.73 12.78 57.42
C HIS A 37 -4.28 12.12 58.74
N GLU A 38 -3.82 10.87 58.79
CA GLU A 38 -3.02 10.38 59.95
C GLU A 38 -1.92 9.40 59.52
N ASP A 39 -0.76 9.49 60.18
CA ASP A 39 0.47 8.74 59.91
C ASP A 39 0.22 7.22 59.87
N PRO A 40 0.34 6.58 58.69
CA PRO A 40 1.64 6.36 58.06
C PRO A 40 1.61 6.51 56.53
N GLY A 41 1.59 7.75 56.03
CA GLY A 41 1.53 8.07 54.59
C GLY A 41 2.58 7.37 53.71
N PRO A 42 3.86 7.28 54.11
CA PRO A 42 4.89 6.62 53.29
C PRO A 42 4.68 5.11 53.12
N VAL A 43 4.15 4.43 54.15
CA VAL A 43 3.92 2.98 54.12
C VAL A 43 2.76 2.64 53.18
N VAL A 44 1.72 3.48 53.16
CA VAL A 44 0.60 3.35 52.24
C VAL A 44 1.04 3.59 50.80
N LEU A 45 1.93 4.57 50.56
CA LEU A 45 2.47 4.84 49.23
C LEU A 45 3.31 3.66 48.70
N ILE A 46 4.15 3.06 49.55
CA ILE A 46 4.92 1.87 49.22
C ILE A 46 3.98 0.68 48.94
N GLY A 47 2.95 0.48 49.78
CA GLY A 47 1.96 -0.57 49.59
C GLY A 47 1.20 -0.44 48.26
N LEU A 48 0.78 0.79 47.90
CA LEU A 48 0.11 1.07 46.64
C LEU A 48 1.03 0.89 45.44
N GLY A 49 2.30 1.31 45.55
CA GLY A 49 3.32 1.09 44.54
C GLY A 49 3.57 -0.39 44.27
N VAL A 50 3.66 -1.21 45.33
CA VAL A 50 3.79 -2.67 45.22
C VAL A 50 2.53 -3.29 44.61
N ALA A 51 1.34 -2.85 45.01
CA ALA A 51 0.08 -3.32 44.44
C ALA A 51 -0.05 -2.99 42.95
N LEU A 52 0.39 -1.80 42.51
CA LEU A 52 0.43 -1.40 41.10
C LEU A 52 1.45 -2.22 40.30
N ILE A 53 2.64 -2.47 40.85
CA ILE A 53 3.66 -3.30 40.18
C ILE A 53 3.15 -4.75 40.03
N LEU A 54 2.51 -5.30 41.07
CA LEU A 54 1.92 -6.64 41.02
C LEU A 54 0.73 -6.71 40.06
N GLY A 55 -0.15 -5.71 40.08
CA GLY A 55 -1.26 -5.58 39.14
C GLY A 55 -0.78 -5.47 37.70
N ALA A 56 0.26 -4.67 37.43
CA ALA A 56 0.87 -4.55 36.12
C ALA A 56 1.60 -5.83 35.69
N ALA A 57 2.26 -6.55 36.61
CA ALA A 57 2.91 -7.82 36.32
C ALA A 57 1.90 -8.92 36.01
N VAL A 58 0.79 -8.98 36.75
CA VAL A 58 -0.32 -9.90 36.51
C VAL A 58 -1.05 -9.52 35.22
N HIS A 59 -1.30 -8.24 34.96
CA HIS A 59 -1.86 -7.78 33.68
C HIS A 59 -0.92 -8.07 32.50
N LYS A 60 0.39 -7.97 32.66
CA LYS A 60 1.39 -8.41 31.67
C LYS A 60 1.44 -9.93 31.53
N ARG A 61 1.08 -10.70 32.56
CA ARG A 61 0.99 -12.17 32.51
C ARG A 61 -0.31 -12.65 31.86
N ILE A 62 -1.42 -11.94 32.07
CA ILE A 62 -2.74 -12.23 31.49
C ILE A 62 -2.82 -11.66 30.05
N GLY A 63 -2.21 -10.51 29.81
CA GLY A 63 -2.06 -9.84 28.51
C GLY A 63 -0.86 -10.32 27.70
N ARG A 64 0.00 -11.19 28.26
CA ARG A 64 0.80 -12.13 27.49
C ARG A 64 -0.18 -13.06 26.80
N ARG A 65 -0.70 -12.61 25.65
CA ARG A 65 -1.08 -13.52 24.57
C ARG A 65 0.05 -14.55 24.52
N PRO A 66 -0.24 -15.87 24.53
CA PRO A 66 0.81 -16.83 24.27
C PRO A 66 1.52 -16.30 23.03
N ALA A 67 2.83 -16.06 23.15
CA ALA A 67 3.62 -15.78 21.97
C ALA A 67 3.19 -16.88 21.02
N ARG A 68 2.55 -16.52 19.89
CA ARG A 68 2.52 -17.43 18.78
C ARG A 68 4.00 -17.68 18.58
N ARG A 69 4.51 -18.82 19.10
CA ARG A 69 5.63 -19.52 18.47
C ARG A 69 5.27 -19.36 17.02
N GLY A 70 6.06 -18.58 16.29
CA GLY A 70 5.85 -18.40 14.87
C GLY A 70 5.53 -19.80 14.39
N ALA A 71 4.30 -20.01 13.92
CA ALA A 71 4.07 -21.20 13.16
C ALA A 71 5.13 -21.03 12.08
N VAL A 72 6.20 -21.82 12.19
CA VAL A 72 6.93 -22.21 11.01
C VAL A 72 5.81 -22.85 10.23
N LEU A 73 5.16 -22.05 9.38
CA LEU A 73 4.46 -22.58 8.25
C LEU A 73 5.48 -23.55 7.68
N PRO A 74 5.11 -24.82 7.46
CA PRO A 74 5.92 -25.63 6.58
C PRO A 74 6.12 -24.74 5.35
N VAL A 75 7.32 -24.22 5.16
CA VAL A 75 7.77 -23.97 3.80
C VAL A 75 7.72 -25.39 3.28
N ASP A 76 6.71 -25.64 2.47
CA ASP A 76 6.63 -26.88 1.75
C ASP A 76 7.86 -26.86 0.84
N ASP A 77 8.97 -27.39 1.35
CA ASP A 77 10.11 -27.84 0.56
C ASP A 77 9.71 -29.11 -0.21
N GLY A 78 8.41 -29.46 -0.25
CA GLY A 78 7.84 -30.28 -1.30
C GLY A 78 8.26 -29.65 -2.61
N ALA A 79 9.23 -30.29 -3.26
CA ALA A 79 9.81 -29.95 -4.55
C ALA A 79 8.80 -29.20 -5.42
N GLY A 80 8.77 -27.87 -5.29
CA GLY A 80 7.62 -27.09 -5.69
C GLY A 80 7.50 -27.15 -7.20
N SER A 81 6.28 -27.34 -7.71
CA SER A 81 6.00 -27.05 -9.10
C SER A 81 6.69 -25.72 -9.43
N PRO A 82 7.56 -25.68 -10.43
CA PRO A 82 8.47 -24.56 -10.60
C PRO A 82 7.64 -23.28 -10.68
N MET A 83 7.94 -22.29 -9.85
CA MET A 83 7.12 -21.08 -9.72
C MET A 83 7.50 -20.03 -10.77
N ALA A 84 6.56 -19.16 -11.15
CA ALA A 84 6.76 -18.06 -12.08
C ALA A 84 6.24 -16.74 -11.51
N LEU A 85 7.01 -15.68 -11.74
CA LEU A 85 6.66 -14.31 -11.35
C LEU A 85 5.80 -13.65 -12.44
N TRP A 86 4.67 -13.08 -12.03
CA TRP A 86 3.76 -12.37 -12.91
C TRP A 86 3.41 -11.02 -12.33
N ARG A 87 3.28 -10.02 -13.22
CA ARG A 87 2.73 -8.72 -12.89
C ARG A 87 1.38 -8.60 -13.56
N ILE A 88 0.39 -8.20 -12.78
CA ILE A 88 -0.99 -8.12 -13.19
C ILE A 88 -1.44 -6.71 -12.94
N ARG A 89 -2.07 -6.11 -13.94
CA ARG A 89 -2.67 -4.81 -13.81
C ARG A 89 -4.11 -4.90 -14.26
N MET A 90 -5.02 -4.39 -13.44
CA MET A 90 -6.45 -4.45 -13.73
C MET A 90 -7.18 -3.29 -13.06
N ARG A 91 -8.29 -2.87 -13.66
CA ARG A 91 -9.21 -1.93 -13.03
C ARG A 91 -10.15 -2.67 -12.11
N VAL A 92 -10.39 -2.10 -10.94
CA VAL A 92 -11.22 -2.68 -9.90
C VAL A 92 -12.03 -1.56 -9.25
N VAL A 93 -13.34 -1.77 -9.16
CA VAL A 93 -14.22 -0.85 -8.44
C VAL A 93 -14.00 -1.02 -6.93
N GLU A 94 -13.50 0.03 -6.29
CA GLU A 94 -13.17 0.07 -4.87
C GLU A 94 -14.41 0.07 -4.00
N ARG A 95 -14.49 -0.95 -3.15
CA ARG A 95 -15.50 -1.10 -2.09
C ARG A 95 -15.01 -2.09 -1.04
N PRO A 96 -15.47 -1.97 0.23
CA PRO A 96 -15.10 -2.91 1.27
C PRO A 96 -15.27 -4.38 0.84
N GLY A 97 -14.23 -5.19 1.01
CA GLY A 97 -14.23 -6.62 0.67
C GLY A 97 -13.87 -6.94 -0.80
N ARG A 98 -13.74 -5.94 -1.68
CA ARG A 98 -13.34 -6.18 -3.07
C ARG A 98 -11.94 -6.81 -3.16
N LEU A 99 -10.96 -6.18 -2.53
CA LEU A 99 -9.59 -6.70 -2.50
C LEU A 99 -9.52 -8.10 -1.86
N ALA A 100 -10.35 -8.38 -0.86
CA ALA A 100 -10.43 -9.71 -0.26
C ALA A 100 -10.95 -10.77 -1.25
N THR A 101 -11.90 -10.40 -2.12
CA THR A 101 -12.41 -11.28 -3.18
C THR A 101 -11.32 -11.60 -4.20
N VAL A 102 -10.56 -10.59 -4.63
CA VAL A 102 -9.41 -10.72 -5.53
C VAL A 102 -8.31 -11.58 -4.91
N ALA A 103 -7.90 -11.27 -3.67
CA ALA A 103 -6.90 -12.04 -2.94
C ALA A 103 -7.33 -13.51 -2.74
N GLY A 104 -8.63 -13.74 -2.48
CA GLY A 104 -9.18 -15.08 -2.42
C GLY A 104 -9.14 -15.83 -3.75
N ALA A 105 -9.27 -15.13 -4.89
CA ALA A 105 -9.13 -15.73 -6.21
C ALA A 105 -7.69 -16.19 -6.47
N PHE A 106 -6.70 -15.36 -6.12
CA PHE A 106 -5.28 -15.76 -6.16
C PHE A 106 -5.01 -16.99 -5.29
N GLY A 107 -5.50 -16.98 -4.03
CA GLY A 107 -5.30 -18.10 -3.12
C GLY A 107 -5.90 -19.42 -3.61
N ARG A 108 -7.09 -19.40 -4.24
CA ARG A 108 -7.71 -20.61 -4.83
C ARG A 108 -6.89 -21.20 -5.98
N LEU A 109 -6.11 -20.39 -6.67
CA LEU A 109 -5.23 -20.80 -7.77
C LEU A 109 -3.80 -21.14 -7.29
N GLY A 110 -3.55 -21.13 -5.98
CA GLY A 110 -2.21 -21.36 -5.42
C GLY A 110 -1.22 -20.23 -5.69
N CYS A 111 -1.71 -19.02 -6.02
CA CYS A 111 -0.86 -17.86 -6.23
C CYS A 111 -0.55 -17.15 -4.91
N ASN A 112 0.69 -16.73 -4.74
CA ASN A 112 1.16 -15.90 -3.63
C ASN A 112 1.27 -14.43 -4.07
N ILE A 113 0.76 -13.50 -3.26
CA ILE A 113 0.87 -12.05 -3.56
C ILE A 113 2.16 -11.53 -2.91
N LEU A 114 3.08 -11.04 -3.74
CA LEU A 114 4.39 -10.53 -3.30
C LEU A 114 4.40 -9.02 -3.16
N ALA A 115 3.65 -8.31 -4.01
CA ALA A 115 3.45 -6.88 -3.92
C ALA A 115 2.05 -6.49 -4.40
N LEU A 116 1.51 -5.42 -3.81
CA LEU A 116 0.27 -4.79 -4.22
C LEU A 116 0.47 -3.28 -4.22
N HIS A 117 0.12 -2.66 -5.33
CA HIS A 117 0.03 -1.21 -5.45
C HIS A 117 -1.34 -0.82 -6.00
N ILE A 118 -2.00 0.14 -5.33
CA ILE A 118 -3.33 0.61 -5.71
C ILE A 118 -3.18 2.06 -6.17
N ALA A 119 -3.60 2.36 -7.39
CA ALA A 119 -3.56 3.69 -7.98
C ALA A 119 -4.99 4.16 -8.33
N PRO A 120 -5.58 5.10 -7.56
CA PRO A 120 -6.89 5.66 -7.88
C PRO A 120 -6.90 6.33 -9.25
N THR A 121 -7.93 6.10 -10.09
CA THR A 121 -7.97 6.59 -11.48
C THR A 121 -8.79 7.87 -11.70
N GLY A 122 -9.46 8.43 -10.68
CA GLY A 122 -10.29 9.63 -10.86
C GLY A 122 -10.65 10.43 -9.59
N SER A 123 -11.08 11.68 -9.82
CA SER A 123 -11.46 12.68 -8.82
C SER A 123 -12.87 12.44 -8.27
N SER A 124 -12.95 12.28 -6.95
CA SER A 124 -14.11 12.53 -6.08
C SER A 124 -15.49 12.19 -6.63
N ALA A 125 -15.96 10.99 -6.31
CA ALA A 125 -16.87 10.90 -5.19
C ALA A 125 -16.70 9.52 -4.57
N ILE A 126 -16.81 9.45 -3.24
CA ILE A 126 -17.43 8.30 -2.60
C ILE A 126 -18.84 8.24 -3.20
N THR A 127 -18.96 7.73 -4.42
CA THR A 127 -20.27 7.37 -4.95
C THR A 127 -20.68 6.11 -4.18
N PRO A 128 -21.97 5.87 -3.96
CA PRO A 128 -22.43 4.57 -3.45
C PRO A 128 -21.92 3.38 -4.28
N ALA A 129 -21.48 3.63 -5.52
CA ALA A 129 -20.92 2.64 -6.43
C ALA A 129 -19.40 2.39 -6.27
N GLY A 130 -18.66 3.24 -5.55
CA GLY A 130 -17.21 3.16 -5.38
C GLY A 130 -16.42 4.13 -6.26
N CYS A 131 -15.09 4.08 -6.17
CA CYS A 131 -14.19 4.72 -7.12
C CYS A 131 -13.47 3.66 -7.94
N ASP A 132 -13.17 3.95 -9.21
CA ASP A 132 -12.34 3.03 -9.99
C ASP A 132 -10.88 3.19 -9.53
N ALA A 133 -10.22 2.05 -9.33
CA ALA A 133 -8.81 1.99 -9.00
C ALA A 133 -8.11 1.06 -9.97
N LEU A 134 -6.87 1.37 -10.26
CA LEU A 134 -6.01 0.53 -11.05
C LEU A 134 -5.08 -0.19 -10.08
N ASP A 135 -5.36 -1.47 -9.90
CA ASP A 135 -4.59 -2.33 -9.01
C ASP A 135 -3.48 -3.00 -9.80
N GLU A 136 -2.29 -2.96 -9.23
CA GLU A 136 -1.12 -3.66 -9.73
C GLU A 136 -0.65 -4.68 -8.69
N PHE A 137 -0.67 -5.95 -9.08
CA PHE A 137 -0.21 -7.07 -8.28
C PHE A 137 1.07 -7.62 -8.88
N VAL A 138 2.04 -7.96 -8.03
CA VAL A 138 3.11 -8.89 -8.39
C VAL A 138 2.86 -10.18 -7.62
N ILE A 139 2.71 -11.27 -8.36
CA ILE A 139 2.39 -12.57 -7.80
C ILE A 139 3.45 -13.60 -8.16
N GLU A 140 3.57 -14.58 -7.28
CA GLU A 140 4.16 -15.88 -7.58
C GLU A 140 3.02 -16.84 -7.95
N ALA A 141 3.13 -17.55 -9.08
CA ALA A 141 2.14 -18.54 -9.49
C ALA A 141 2.80 -19.87 -9.91
N PRO A 142 2.10 -21.02 -9.76
CA PRO A 142 2.56 -22.28 -10.33
C PRO A 142 2.80 -22.16 -11.85
N ARG A 143 3.87 -22.75 -12.39
CA ARG A 143 4.18 -22.61 -13.84
C ARG A 143 3.20 -23.28 -14.79
N ASP A 144 2.53 -24.30 -14.31
CA ASP A 144 1.47 -25.02 -15.01
C ASP A 144 0.12 -24.30 -14.95
N LEU A 145 0.02 -23.21 -14.18
CA LEU A 145 -1.18 -22.38 -14.15
C LEU A 145 -1.44 -21.72 -15.51
N ALA A 146 -2.56 -22.08 -16.12
CA ALA A 146 -3.00 -21.47 -17.37
C ALA A 146 -3.41 -20.00 -17.16
N LEU A 147 -2.88 -19.08 -17.98
CA LEU A 147 -3.14 -17.64 -17.83
C LEU A 147 -4.59 -17.25 -18.11
N ASP A 148 -5.30 -17.99 -18.95
CA ASP A 148 -6.72 -17.78 -19.23
C ASP A 148 -7.59 -18.10 -18.00
N MET A 149 -7.24 -19.14 -17.24
CA MET A 149 -7.88 -19.48 -15.98
C MET A 149 -7.64 -18.39 -14.93
N LEU A 150 -6.41 -17.85 -14.86
CA LEU A 150 -6.08 -16.71 -13.99
C LEU A 150 -6.88 -15.45 -14.38
N ALA A 151 -6.89 -15.09 -15.66
CA ALA A 151 -7.63 -13.94 -16.16
C ALA A 151 -9.14 -14.07 -15.89
N ARG A 152 -9.71 -15.27 -16.09
CA ARG A 152 -11.13 -15.55 -15.82
C ARG A 152 -11.46 -15.42 -14.32
N ALA A 153 -10.63 -15.99 -13.45
CA ALA A 153 -10.83 -15.87 -12.00
C ALA A 153 -10.77 -14.42 -11.51
N LEU A 154 -9.90 -13.58 -12.11
CA LEU A 154 -9.81 -12.17 -11.80
C LEU A 154 -11.02 -11.37 -12.32
N ALA A 155 -11.49 -11.68 -13.53
CA ALA A 155 -12.72 -11.09 -14.08
C ALA A 155 -13.94 -11.42 -13.20
N GLU A 156 -14.07 -12.67 -12.75
CA GLU A 156 -15.13 -13.09 -11.81
C GLU A 156 -15.01 -12.41 -10.44
N ALA A 157 -13.79 -12.11 -9.98
CA ALA A 157 -13.56 -11.32 -8.78
C ALA A 157 -13.90 -9.82 -8.94
N GLY A 158 -14.21 -9.40 -10.17
CA GLY A 158 -14.58 -8.03 -10.55
C GLY A 158 -13.42 -7.16 -11.01
N GLY A 159 -12.35 -7.77 -11.52
CA GLY A 159 -11.32 -7.10 -12.30
C GLY A 159 -11.79 -6.84 -13.73
N HIS A 160 -11.40 -5.70 -14.27
CA HIS A 160 -11.65 -5.28 -15.65
C HIS A 160 -10.32 -4.93 -16.32
N ASP A 161 -10.26 -5.04 -17.65
CA ASP A 161 -9.05 -4.75 -18.45
C ASP A 161 -7.79 -5.43 -17.88
N VAL A 162 -7.91 -6.73 -17.61
CA VAL A 162 -6.86 -7.51 -16.94
C VAL A 162 -5.70 -7.72 -17.90
N VAL A 163 -4.57 -7.07 -17.61
CA VAL A 163 -3.31 -7.22 -18.33
C VAL A 163 -2.36 -8.06 -17.47
N ILE A 164 -1.89 -9.18 -18.01
CA ILE A 164 -0.97 -10.10 -17.33
C ILE A 164 0.33 -10.17 -18.12
N VAL A 165 1.44 -9.81 -17.48
CA VAL A 165 2.77 -9.86 -18.08
C VAL A 165 3.76 -10.55 -17.16
N ARG A 166 4.86 -11.05 -17.73
CA ARG A 166 5.95 -11.59 -16.92
C ARG A 166 6.57 -10.50 -16.05
N ALA A 167 6.78 -10.82 -14.78
CA ALA A 167 7.47 -9.93 -13.86
C ALA A 167 8.94 -10.29 -13.75
N GLN A 168 9.72 -9.29 -13.34
CA GLN A 168 11.13 -9.37 -13.02
C GLN A 168 11.37 -9.04 -11.55
N VAL A 169 12.55 -9.38 -11.02
CA VAL A 169 12.91 -9.09 -9.62
C VAL A 169 12.79 -7.60 -9.29
N LYS A 170 13.10 -6.72 -10.26
CA LYS A 170 12.94 -5.26 -10.09
C LYS A 170 11.50 -4.83 -9.85
N ASP A 171 10.50 -5.60 -10.30
CA ASP A 171 9.09 -5.28 -10.08
C ASP A 171 8.65 -5.48 -8.63
N LEU A 172 9.45 -6.18 -7.81
CA LEU A 172 9.26 -6.34 -6.37
C LEU A 172 9.76 -5.14 -5.55
N THR A 173 10.46 -4.21 -6.20
CA THR A 173 10.93 -2.99 -5.52
C THR A 173 9.73 -2.08 -5.27
N ASP A 174 9.65 -1.54 -4.06
CA ASP A 174 8.63 -0.55 -3.71
C ASP A 174 8.69 0.64 -4.68
N PRO A 175 7.56 1.03 -5.33
CA PRO A 175 7.54 2.12 -6.28
C PRO A 175 7.96 3.48 -5.69
N GLY A 176 7.74 3.71 -4.39
CA GLY A 176 8.16 4.92 -3.70
C GLY A 176 9.68 4.97 -3.54
N VAL A 177 10.30 3.87 -3.10
CA VAL A 177 11.76 3.72 -3.04
C VAL A 177 12.38 3.87 -4.43
N GLN A 178 11.80 3.24 -5.44
CA GLN A 178 12.27 3.36 -6.82
C GLN A 178 12.22 4.82 -7.30
N ALA A 179 11.13 5.55 -7.03
CA ALA A 179 11.00 6.96 -7.40
C ALA A 179 12.09 7.83 -6.74
N LEU A 180 12.44 7.58 -5.47
CA LEU A 180 13.52 8.29 -4.78
C LEU A 180 14.90 8.00 -5.38
N VAL A 181 15.18 6.74 -5.70
CA VAL A 181 16.43 6.34 -6.37
C VAL A 181 16.55 7.00 -7.74
N LEU A 182 15.46 7.03 -8.50
CA LEU A 182 15.42 7.70 -9.81
C LEU A 182 15.58 9.21 -9.69
N ALA A 183 14.95 9.84 -8.69
CA ALA A 183 15.13 11.26 -8.43
C ALA A 183 16.60 11.60 -8.11
N GLN A 184 17.28 10.80 -7.27
CA GLN A 184 18.71 10.99 -7.01
C GLN A 184 19.56 10.83 -8.28
N ARG A 185 19.28 9.80 -9.09
CA ARG A 185 20.00 9.54 -10.35
C ARG A 185 19.87 10.72 -11.31
N VAL A 186 18.65 11.22 -11.49
CA VAL A 186 18.37 12.34 -12.40
C VAL A 186 18.87 13.68 -11.83
N SER A 187 18.93 13.81 -10.50
CA SER A 187 19.56 14.99 -9.90
C SER A 187 21.08 15.00 -10.07
N ALA A 188 21.73 13.84 -10.11
CA ALA A 188 23.16 13.73 -10.41
C ALA A 188 23.47 13.90 -11.91
N ASP A 189 22.58 13.40 -12.78
CA ASP A 189 22.72 13.47 -14.24
C ASP A 189 21.35 13.74 -14.89
N PRO A 190 21.00 15.03 -15.11
CA PRO A 190 19.71 15.41 -15.66
C PRO A 190 19.44 14.93 -17.09
N ASP A 191 20.44 14.47 -17.83
CA ASP A 191 20.26 13.96 -19.19
C ASP A 191 19.72 12.52 -19.22
N ARG A 192 19.78 11.81 -18.08
CA ARG A 192 19.15 10.49 -17.89
C ARG A 192 17.64 10.53 -17.64
N LEU A 193 17.03 11.71 -17.67
CA LEU A 193 15.59 11.85 -17.41
C LEU A 193 14.71 10.93 -18.29
N PRO A 194 14.95 10.73 -19.61
CA PRO A 194 14.14 9.82 -20.42
C PRO A 194 14.20 8.37 -19.94
N GLU A 195 15.40 7.87 -19.62
CA GLU A 195 15.61 6.52 -19.12
C GLU A 195 14.94 6.33 -17.75
N ALA A 196 15.11 7.31 -16.86
CA ALA A 196 14.47 7.30 -15.55
C ALA A 196 12.95 7.37 -15.66
N MET A 197 12.41 8.13 -16.62
CA MET A 197 10.98 8.20 -16.89
C MET A 197 10.44 6.87 -17.42
N ALA A 198 11.16 6.23 -18.34
CA ALA A 198 10.82 4.92 -18.88
C ALA A 198 10.77 3.88 -17.75
N GLU A 199 11.75 3.92 -16.84
CA GLU A 199 11.82 3.04 -15.68
C GLU A 199 10.67 3.31 -14.68
N LEU A 200 10.44 4.58 -14.32
CA LEU A 200 9.41 5.01 -13.37
C LEU A 200 8.00 4.59 -13.81
N LEU A 201 7.70 4.76 -15.10
CA LEU A 201 6.37 4.49 -15.67
C LEU A 201 6.25 3.09 -16.28
N ARG A 202 7.34 2.32 -16.26
CA ARG A 202 7.46 0.97 -16.84
C ARG A 202 6.98 0.94 -18.30
N VAL A 203 7.45 1.90 -19.08
CA VAL A 203 7.17 2.03 -20.52
C VAL A 203 8.41 1.77 -21.35
N SER A 204 8.21 1.35 -22.59
CA SER A 204 9.32 1.04 -23.52
C SER A 204 9.82 2.26 -24.29
N GLN A 205 9.00 3.32 -24.42
CA GLN A 205 9.32 4.47 -25.27
C GLN A 205 9.07 5.79 -24.53
N VAL A 206 10.14 6.57 -24.41
CA VAL A 206 10.12 7.97 -23.97
C VAL A 206 10.99 8.77 -24.92
N GLU A 207 10.41 9.77 -25.56
CA GLU A 207 11.05 10.54 -26.63
C GLU A 207 11.14 12.01 -26.25
N TRP A 208 12.26 12.65 -26.59
CA TRP A 208 12.35 14.11 -26.58
C TRP A 208 11.52 14.70 -27.72
N ARG A 209 10.77 15.76 -27.42
CA ARG A 209 9.98 16.55 -28.37
C ARG A 209 10.11 18.04 -28.07
N ARG A 210 9.73 18.88 -29.03
CA ARG A 210 9.52 20.31 -28.79
C ARG A 210 8.10 20.52 -28.27
N PRO A 211 7.88 21.43 -27.32
CA PRO A 211 6.53 21.81 -26.92
C PRO A 211 5.74 22.33 -28.14
N GLY A 212 4.56 21.76 -28.38
CA GLY A 212 3.71 22.09 -29.54
C GLY A 212 3.84 21.17 -30.75
N ASP A 213 4.76 20.19 -30.75
CA ASP A 213 4.73 19.10 -31.73
C ASP A 213 3.38 18.36 -31.62
N THR A 214 2.72 18.08 -32.76
CA THR A 214 1.41 17.42 -32.78
C THR A 214 1.50 16.04 -32.15
N VAL A 215 0.67 15.81 -31.13
CA VAL A 215 0.44 14.48 -30.58
C VAL A 215 -0.56 13.77 -31.49
N ASP A 216 -0.39 12.47 -31.69
CA ASP A 216 -1.31 11.67 -32.50
C ASP A 216 -2.75 11.79 -31.98
N GLU A 217 -3.64 12.39 -32.76
CA GLU A 217 -5.05 12.60 -32.42
C GLU A 217 -5.84 11.29 -32.37
N GLY A 218 -5.29 10.19 -32.91
CA GLY A 218 -5.84 8.83 -32.81
C GLY A 218 -5.54 8.11 -31.48
N ALA A 219 -4.77 8.75 -30.60
CA ALA A 219 -4.50 8.37 -29.21
C ALA A 219 -5.74 7.91 -28.41
N GLU A 220 -5.84 6.66 -27.95
CA GLU A 220 -6.79 6.35 -26.87
C GLU A 220 -6.54 7.26 -25.66
N LEU A 221 -7.61 7.73 -25.01
CA LEU A 221 -7.55 8.70 -23.90
C LEU A 221 -6.55 8.25 -22.82
N ASN A 222 -5.64 9.15 -22.45
CA ASN A 222 -4.61 8.95 -21.43
C ASN A 222 -3.59 7.83 -21.71
N THR A 223 -3.51 7.26 -22.92
CA THR A 223 -2.42 6.33 -23.29
C THR A 223 -1.14 7.04 -23.75
N THR A 224 -1.22 8.35 -23.94
CA THR A 224 -0.09 9.23 -24.26
C THR A 224 -0.02 10.36 -23.24
N MET A 225 1.19 10.67 -22.78
CA MET A 225 1.46 11.73 -21.82
C MET A 225 2.60 12.62 -22.33
N VAL A 226 2.38 13.93 -22.29
CA VAL A 226 3.39 14.94 -22.63
C VAL A 226 3.77 15.70 -21.38
N ILE A 227 5.07 15.77 -21.07
CA ILE A 227 5.59 16.48 -19.90
C ILE A 227 6.60 17.53 -20.34
N SER A 228 6.22 18.79 -20.18
CA SER A 228 7.13 19.91 -20.44
C SER A 228 8.28 19.93 -19.43
N VAL A 229 9.51 19.83 -19.91
CA VAL A 229 10.73 19.91 -19.10
C VAL A 229 11.20 21.35 -19.00
N ASN A 230 11.25 22.06 -20.11
CA ASN A 230 11.54 23.49 -20.20
C ASN A 230 10.81 24.10 -21.43
N PRO A 231 10.92 25.42 -21.70
CA PRO A 231 10.22 26.06 -22.82
C PRO A 231 10.49 25.43 -24.21
N ASP A 232 11.63 24.78 -24.39
CA ASP A 232 12.06 24.24 -25.69
C ASP A 232 12.06 22.70 -25.76
N ARG A 233 11.82 22.01 -24.63
CA ARG A 233 11.89 20.55 -24.52
C ARG A 233 10.74 19.98 -23.69
N ALA A 234 10.10 18.95 -24.24
CA ALA A 234 9.13 18.10 -23.57
C ALA A 234 9.49 16.63 -23.76
N LEU A 235 8.95 15.78 -22.88
CA LEU A 235 8.97 14.33 -23.04
C LEU A 235 7.61 13.85 -23.54
N LEU A 236 7.63 13.02 -24.57
CA LEU A 236 6.48 12.29 -25.07
C LEU A 236 6.59 10.84 -24.64
N ILE A 237 5.57 10.37 -23.94
CA ILE A 237 5.54 9.06 -23.29
C ILE A 237 4.29 8.33 -23.80
N ARG A 238 4.46 7.11 -24.31
CA ARG A 238 3.36 6.31 -24.88
C ARG A 238 3.23 4.96 -24.20
N ARG A 239 2.00 4.56 -23.91
CA ARG A 239 1.63 3.25 -23.38
C ARG A 239 0.26 2.83 -23.95
N PRO A 240 0.24 2.21 -25.15
CA PRO A 240 -1.01 1.90 -25.85
C PRO A 240 -1.87 0.88 -25.10
N GLU A 241 -1.23 -0.05 -24.38
CA GLU A 241 -1.91 -1.15 -23.68
C GLU A 241 -2.73 -0.68 -22.46
N LEU A 242 -2.42 0.50 -21.89
CA LEU A 242 -3.06 0.94 -20.66
C LEU A 242 -2.96 2.44 -20.39
N PRO A 243 -4.08 3.12 -20.06
CA PRO A 243 -4.08 4.52 -19.68
C PRO A 243 -3.18 4.85 -18.48
N PHE A 244 -2.57 6.04 -18.50
CA PHE A 244 -1.86 6.63 -17.36
C PHE A 244 -2.83 7.07 -16.26
N THR A 245 -2.47 6.80 -15.01
CA THR A 245 -3.24 7.26 -13.85
C THR A 245 -2.82 8.67 -13.44
N PRO A 246 -3.68 9.41 -12.72
CA PRO A 246 -3.28 10.69 -12.10
C PRO A 246 -2.06 10.56 -11.20
N THR A 247 -1.91 9.43 -10.49
CA THR A 247 -0.74 9.16 -9.64
C THR A 247 0.54 8.99 -10.47
N GLU A 248 0.47 8.31 -11.62
CA GLU A 248 1.61 8.18 -12.53
C GLU A 248 2.01 9.53 -13.13
N ALA A 249 1.03 10.35 -13.55
CA ALA A 249 1.27 11.70 -14.04
C ALA A 249 1.94 12.58 -12.96
N ALA A 250 1.48 12.50 -11.72
CA ALA A 250 2.07 13.24 -10.60
C ALA A 250 3.52 12.82 -10.31
N ARG A 251 3.84 11.51 -10.33
CA ARG A 251 5.23 11.04 -10.17
C ARG A 251 6.12 11.52 -11.31
N ALA A 252 5.64 11.46 -12.53
CA ALA A 252 6.38 11.89 -13.71
C ALA A 252 6.66 13.41 -13.68
N ALA A 253 5.68 14.22 -13.26
CA ALA A 253 5.86 15.64 -13.01
C ALA A 253 6.91 15.90 -11.90
N ALA A 254 6.85 15.15 -10.80
CA ALA A 254 7.80 15.29 -9.70
C ALA A 254 9.25 14.91 -10.10
N LEU A 255 9.43 13.82 -10.86
CA LEU A 255 10.75 13.43 -11.37
C LEU A 255 11.32 14.49 -12.33
N THR A 256 10.46 15.08 -13.17
CA THR A 256 10.85 16.18 -14.06
C THR A 256 11.24 17.43 -13.27
N ALA A 257 10.52 17.75 -12.19
CA ALA A 257 10.86 18.86 -11.30
C ALA A 257 12.24 18.67 -10.65
N ALA A 258 12.54 17.46 -10.17
CA ALA A 258 13.87 17.12 -9.63
C ALA A 258 14.98 17.33 -10.67
N ALA A 259 14.76 16.86 -11.91
CA ALA A 259 15.71 17.06 -13.02
C ALA A 259 16.00 18.53 -13.31
N ARG A 260 14.96 19.36 -13.31
CA ARG A 260 15.09 20.80 -13.53
C ARG A 260 15.90 21.44 -12.42
N GLN A 261 15.59 21.13 -11.16
CA GLN A 261 16.26 21.74 -10.02
C GLN A 261 17.76 21.45 -9.99
N ALA A 262 18.16 20.23 -10.38
CA ALA A 262 19.58 19.89 -10.50
C ALA A 262 20.32 20.70 -11.57
N ARG A 263 19.69 21.00 -12.72
CA ARG A 263 20.29 21.84 -13.78
C ARG A 263 20.50 23.29 -13.35
N TYR A 264 19.72 23.79 -12.39
CA TYR A 264 19.76 25.18 -11.93
C TYR A 264 20.47 25.37 -10.58
N THR A 265 20.94 24.31 -9.95
CA THR A 265 21.78 24.42 -8.74
C THR A 265 23.23 24.56 -9.19
N PRO A 266 23.89 25.71 -9.00
CA PRO A 266 25.31 25.84 -9.34
C PRO A 266 26.12 24.86 -8.46
N SER A 267 27.05 24.13 -9.08
CA SER A 267 28.05 23.37 -8.33
C SER A 267 28.81 24.32 -7.40
N PRO A 268 29.01 23.97 -6.11
CA PRO A 268 29.83 24.74 -5.20
C PRO A 268 31.31 24.73 -5.59
#